data_AF-A0A7S3MM62-F1
#
_entry.id   AF-A0A7S3MM62-F1
#
_cell.length_a   1.000
_cell.length_b   1.000
_cell.length_c   1.000
_cell.angle_alpha   90.00
_cell.angle_beta   90.00
_cell.angle_gamma   90.00
#
_symmetry.space_group_name_H-M   'P 1'
#
loop_
_entity.id
_entity.type
_entity.pdbx_description
1 polymer ?
#
loop_
_entity_poly.entity_id
_entity_poly.type
_entity_poly.pdbx_seq_one_letter_code
_entity_poly.pdbx_strand_id
1 'polypeptide(L)'
;LGGVILFIIVGLLNIHTMMQNLLVAERHPRLHSYSEIGGKVFGKWGKIAVDVPIWIMQMSTCCGYLYFIAEQMDTVICSYTGGEDGGGYCGKKNLYIMLMTIPALPISWINSYTFLSYFTIFGIGMAMVGMV
;
A
#
# COMPACT_ATOMS: atom_id res chain seq x y z
N LEU A 1 7.22 -11.66 23.91
CA LEU A 1 7.86 -12.82 23.24
C LEU A 1 7.13 -13.27 21.97
N GLY A 2 5.81 -13.54 22.02
CA GLY A 2 5.08 -14.10 20.86
C GLY A 2 5.14 -13.26 19.57
N GLY A 3 5.01 -11.93 19.66
CA GLY A 3 5.06 -11.06 18.48
C GLY A 3 6.41 -11.06 17.75
N VAL A 4 7.52 -11.05 18.50
CA VAL A 4 8.88 -11.09 17.92
C VAL A 4 9.12 -12.40 17.17
N ILE A 5 8.68 -13.52 17.74
CA ILE A 5 8.79 -14.85 17.11
C ILE A 5 7.97 -14.88 15.81
N LEU A 6 6.75 -14.35 15.82
CA LEU A 6 5.89 -14.26 14.63
C LEU A 6 6.54 -13.42 13.53
N PHE A 7 7.08 -12.24 13.86
CA PHE A 7 7.76 -11.40 12.87
C PHE A 7 9.01 -12.06 12.29
N ILE A 8 9.78 -12.80 13.09
CA ILE A 8 10.95 -13.55 12.61
C ILE A 8 10.50 -14.62 11.61
N ILE A 9 9.49 -15.42 11.94
CA ILE A 9 8.99 -16.49 11.06
C ILE A 9 8.45 -15.90 9.75
N VAL A 10 7.61 -14.86 9.83
CA VAL A 10 7.07 -14.18 8.66
C VAL A 10 8.20 -13.57 7.81
N GLY A 11 9.20 -12.97 8.44
CA GLY A 11 10.37 -12.42 7.75
C GLY A 11 11.15 -13.49 6.98
N LEU A 12 11.44 -14.64 7.61
CA LEU A 12 12.14 -15.75 6.97
C LEU A 12 11.36 -16.33 5.78
N LEU A 13 10.04 -16.48 5.91
CA LEU A 13 9.17 -16.93 4.83
C LEU A 13 9.21 -15.95 3.64
N ASN A 14 9.10 -14.65 3.91
CA ASN A 14 9.17 -13.63 2.86
C ASN A 14 10.51 -13.63 2.13
N ILE A 15 11.62 -13.76 2.86
CA ILE A 15 12.96 -13.87 2.26
C ILE A 15 13.03 -15.10 1.36
N HIS A 16 12.55 -16.25 1.83
CA HIS A 16 12.55 -17.47 1.04
C HIS A 16 11.73 -17.32 -0.26
N THR A 17 10.52 -16.79 -0.17
CA THR A 17 9.66 -16.55 -1.35
C THR A 17 10.28 -15.54 -2.31
N MET A 18 10.90 -14.47 -1.80
CA MET A 18 11.58 -13.48 -2.65
C MET A 18 12.75 -14.10 -3.40
N MET A 19 13.57 -14.91 -2.73
CA MET A 19 14.70 -15.60 -3.38
C MET A 19 14.23 -16.53 -4.50
N GLN A 20 13.13 -17.25 -4.31
CA GLN A 20 12.54 -18.08 -5.37
C GLN A 20 12.09 -17.25 -6.59
N ASN A 21 11.43 -16.12 -6.35
CA ASN A 21 11.02 -15.21 -7.42
C ASN A 21 12.22 -14.66 -8.20
N LEU A 22 13.28 -14.27 -7.51
CA LEU A 22 14.51 -13.78 -8.15
C LEU A 22 15.17 -14.85 -9.02
N LEU A 23 15.28 -16.09 -8.52
CA LEU A 23 15.85 -17.20 -9.30
C LEU A 23 15.08 -17.48 -10.60
N VAL A 24 13.76 -17.33 -10.58
CA VAL A 24 12.93 -17.51 -11.79
C VAL A 24 13.06 -16.31 -12.72
N ALA A 25 13.11 -15.09 -12.17
CA ALA A 25 13.30 -13.87 -12.94
C ALA A 25 14.66 -13.85 -13.67
N GLU A 26 15.74 -14.28 -13.02
CA GLU A 26 17.07 -14.40 -13.63
C GLU A 26 17.11 -15.40 -14.79
N ARG A 27 16.40 -16.53 -14.67
CA ARG A 27 16.29 -17.53 -15.76
C ARG A 27 15.45 -17.05 -16.93
N HIS A 28 14.59 -16.05 -16.72
CA HIS A 28 13.66 -15.55 -17.70
C HIS A 28 13.61 -14.01 -17.71
N PRO A 29 14.63 -13.36 -18.29
CA PRO A 29 14.81 -11.90 -18.24
C PRO A 29 13.71 -11.09 -18.97
N ARG A 30 12.76 -11.75 -19.64
CA ARG A 30 11.60 -11.13 -20.29
C ARG A 30 10.35 -11.10 -19.40
N LEU A 31 10.40 -11.65 -18.19
CA LEU A 31 9.29 -11.62 -17.23
C LEU A 31 9.44 -10.38 -16.36
N HIS A 32 8.40 -9.55 -16.31
CA HIS A 32 8.42 -8.28 -15.57
C HIS A 32 7.43 -8.26 -14.40
N SER A 33 6.45 -9.16 -14.37
CA SER A 33 5.41 -9.22 -13.33
C SER A 33 5.39 -10.54 -12.56
N TYR A 34 5.07 -10.48 -11.26
CA TYR A 34 4.87 -11.66 -10.40
C TYR A 34 3.85 -12.65 -10.98
N SER A 35 2.82 -12.13 -11.65
CA SER A 35 1.81 -12.92 -12.35
C SER A 35 2.41 -13.74 -13.48
N GLU A 36 3.32 -13.15 -14.25
CA GLU A 36 4.00 -13.82 -15.36
C GLU A 36 4.99 -14.87 -14.85
N ILE A 37 5.65 -14.61 -13.72
CA ILE A 37 6.50 -15.58 -13.01
C ILE A 37 5.67 -16.80 -12.60
N GLY A 38 4.53 -16.59 -11.92
CA GLY A 38 3.61 -17.67 -11.55
C GLY A 38 3.05 -18.41 -12.75
N GLY A 39 2.72 -17.68 -13.82
CA GLY A 39 2.26 -18.24 -15.09
C GLY A 39 3.32 -19.09 -15.81
N LYS A 40 4.59 -18.74 -15.67
CA LYS A 40 5.69 -19.47 -16.31
C LYS A 40 6.01 -20.77 -15.59
N VAL A 41 5.93 -20.79 -14.27
CA VAL A 41 6.26 -21.97 -13.44
C VAL A 41 5.08 -22.95 -13.36
N PHE A 42 3.87 -22.45 -13.15
CA PHE A 42 2.68 -23.26 -12.86
C PHE A 42 1.63 -23.24 -13.99
N GLY A 43 1.92 -22.56 -15.11
CA GLY A 43 1.00 -22.42 -16.24
C GLY A 43 -0.14 -21.43 -15.97
N LYS A 44 -1.17 -21.48 -16.81
CA LYS A 44 -2.30 -20.53 -16.79
C LYS A 44 -3.02 -20.46 -15.44
N TRP A 45 -3.17 -21.59 -14.74
CA TRP A 45 -3.80 -21.64 -13.42
C TRP A 45 -2.96 -20.95 -12.35
N GLY A 46 -1.63 -21.10 -12.40
CA GLY A 46 -0.71 -20.39 -11.51
C GLY A 46 -0.75 -18.88 -11.69
N LYS A 47 -0.88 -18.42 -12.94
CA LYS A 47 -1.08 -16.99 -13.22
C LYS A 47 -2.31 -16.44 -12.50
N ILE A 48 -3.46 -17.10 -12.66
CA ILE A 48 -4.73 -16.70 -12.04
C ILE A 48 -4.62 -16.73 -10.51
N ALA A 49 -3.97 -17.77 -9.96
CA ALA A 49 -3.78 -17.92 -8.53
C ALA A 49 -2.93 -16.80 -7.92
N VAL A 50 -2.06 -16.14 -8.69
CA VAL A 50 -1.27 -14.97 -8.27
C VAL A 50 -2.03 -13.66 -8.51
N ASP A 51 -2.71 -13.53 -9.65
CA ASP A 51 -3.45 -12.30 -10.01
C ASP A 51 -4.59 -11.99 -9.04
N VAL A 52 -5.39 -12.99 -8.66
CA VAL A 52 -6.56 -12.82 -7.78
C VAL A 52 -6.17 -12.22 -6.42
N PRO A 53 -5.22 -12.79 -5.65
CA PRO A 53 -4.84 -12.21 -4.36
C PRO A 53 -4.15 -10.86 -4.50
N ILE A 54 -3.33 -10.62 -5.53
CA ILE A 54 -2.73 -9.30 -5.77
C ILE A 54 -3.81 -8.25 -5.97
N TRP A 55 -4.83 -8.55 -6.76
CA TRP A 55 -5.93 -7.62 -7.02
C TRP A 55 -6.74 -7.32 -5.75
N ILE A 56 -7.07 -8.35 -4.97
CA ILE A 56 -7.76 -8.19 -3.68
C ILE A 56 -6.92 -7.36 -2.70
N MET A 57 -5.61 -7.66 -2.60
CA MET A 57 -4.69 -6.92 -1.73
C MET A 57 -4.59 -5.45 -2.15
N GLN A 58 -4.47 -5.17 -3.45
CA GLN A 58 -4.37 -3.81 -3.95
C GLN A 58 -5.64 -3.01 -3.66
N MET A 59 -6.82 -3.60 -3.89
CA MET A 59 -8.12 -3.00 -3.55
C MET A 59 -8.23 -2.72 -2.04
N SER A 60 -7.92 -3.71 -1.20
CA SER A 60 -7.94 -3.56 0.25
C SER A 60 -6.97 -2.49 0.74
N THR A 61 -5.78 -2.42 0.14
CA THR A 61 -4.75 -1.43 0.51
C THR A 61 -5.19 -0.02 0.13
N CYS A 62 -5.74 0.17 -1.08
CA CYS A 62 -6.26 1.47 -1.51
C CYS A 62 -7.39 1.95 -0.58
N CYS A 63 -8.38 1.08 -0.29
CA CYS A 63 -9.49 1.44 0.59
C CYS A 63 -9.02 1.70 2.03
N GLY A 64 -8.16 0.83 2.57
CA GLY A 64 -7.62 0.98 3.92
C GLY A 64 -6.79 2.24 4.09
N TYR A 65 -5.98 2.58 3.08
CA TYR A 65 -5.15 3.80 3.10
C TYR A 65 -6.00 5.08 3.07
N LEU A 66 -7.04 5.12 2.22
CA LEU A 66 -7.98 6.25 2.20
C LEU A 66 -8.72 6.43 3.52
N TYR A 67 -9.16 5.32 4.12
CA TYR A 67 -9.82 5.34 5.43
C TYR A 67 -8.87 5.84 6.53
N PHE A 68 -7.62 5.37 6.53
CA PHE A 68 -6.60 5.77 7.49
C PHE A 68 -6.29 7.26 7.39
N ILE A 69 -6.05 7.79 6.18
CA ILE A 69 -5.80 9.23 5.99
C ILE A 69 -6.99 10.06 6.46
N ALA A 70 -8.21 9.67 6.09
CA ALA A 70 -9.40 10.41 6.49
C ALA A 70 -9.58 10.47 8.01
N GLU A 71 -9.23 9.40 8.72
CA GLU A 71 -9.23 9.37 10.18
C GLU A 71 -8.18 10.29 10.78
N GLN A 72 -6.94 10.23 10.28
CA GLN A 72 -5.87 11.12 10.74
C GLN A 72 -6.22 12.60 10.50
N MET A 73 -6.82 12.91 9.34
CA MET A 73 -7.27 14.27 9.05
C MET A 73 -8.40 14.74 9.96
N ASP A 74 -9.40 13.88 10.23
CA ASP A 74 -10.49 14.21 11.15
C ASP A 74 -9.93 14.50 12.54
N THR A 75 -9.02 13.68 13.06
CA THR A 75 -8.34 13.90 14.35
C THR A 75 -7.58 15.23 14.38
N VAL A 76 -6.80 15.53 13.34
CA VAL A 76 -6.03 16.77 13.25
C VAL A 76 -6.97 17.98 13.21
N ILE A 77 -7.99 17.96 12.36
CA ILE A 77 -8.93 19.08 12.19
C ILE A 77 -9.76 19.31 13.46
N CYS A 78 -10.22 18.25 14.13
CA CYS A 78 -10.89 18.35 15.42
C CYS A 78 -9.96 18.96 16.49
N SER A 79 -8.67 18.58 16.50
CA SER A 79 -7.70 19.10 17.47
C SER A 79 -7.41 20.60 17.29
N TYR A 80 -7.40 21.11 16.05
CA TYR A 80 -7.15 22.54 15.77
C TYR A 80 -8.40 23.42 15.84
N THR A 81 -9.59 22.85 15.67
CA THR A 81 -10.86 23.62 15.64
C THR A 81 -11.51 23.77 17.03
N GLY A 82 -10.96 23.12 18.06
CA GLY A 82 -11.20 23.49 19.46
C GLY A 82 -12.63 23.32 19.97
N GLY A 83 -13.32 22.22 19.63
CA GLY A 83 -14.69 22.00 20.09
C GLY A 83 -14.97 20.58 20.56
N GLU A 84 -14.88 20.34 21.88
CA GLU A 84 -15.67 19.29 22.55
C GLU A 84 -17.19 19.60 22.45
N ASP A 85 -17.54 20.84 22.11
CA ASP A 85 -18.92 21.32 21.98
C ASP A 85 -19.35 21.50 20.51
N GLY A 86 -19.50 20.41 19.77
CA GLY A 86 -20.44 20.27 18.62
C GLY A 86 -20.38 21.27 17.45
N GLY A 87 -19.38 22.16 17.39
CA GLY A 87 -19.35 23.31 16.49
C GLY A 87 -18.17 23.28 15.53
N GLY A 88 -18.35 22.63 14.38
CA GLY A 88 -17.50 22.81 13.20
C GLY A 88 -16.66 21.60 12.80
N TYR A 89 -17.04 20.97 11.69
CA TYR A 89 -16.29 19.97 10.89
C TYR A 89 -15.73 18.71 11.58
N CYS A 90 -15.95 18.51 12.88
CA CYS A 90 -15.53 17.31 13.59
C CYS A 90 -16.48 16.12 13.30
N GLY A 91 -15.92 14.93 13.03
CA GLY A 91 -16.68 13.71 12.76
C GLY A 91 -17.21 13.58 11.32
N LYS A 92 -16.71 14.40 10.37
CA LYS A 92 -17.11 14.32 8.94
C LYS A 92 -16.18 13.42 8.12
N LYS A 93 -15.83 12.26 8.66
CA LYS A 93 -14.95 11.25 8.03
C LYS A 93 -15.30 10.96 6.57
N ASN A 94 -16.59 10.76 6.26
CA ASN A 94 -17.05 10.47 4.90
C ASN A 94 -16.76 11.60 3.91
N LEU A 95 -16.75 12.86 4.37
CA LEU A 95 -16.43 14.01 3.54
C LEU A 95 -14.93 14.06 3.22
N TYR A 96 -14.06 13.74 4.19
CA TYR A 96 -12.62 13.65 3.97
C TYR A 96 -12.24 12.48 3.05
N ILE A 97 -12.91 11.33 3.18
CA ILE A 97 -12.75 10.19 2.25
C ILE A 97 -13.08 10.62 0.81
N MET A 98 -14.23 11.29 0.63
CA MET A 98 -14.66 11.73 -0.70
C MET A 98 -13.70 12.77 -1.29
N LEU A 99 -13.27 13.74 -0.47
CA LEU A 99 -12.32 14.78 -0.87
C LEU A 99 -10.97 14.21 -1.30
N MET A 100 -10.47 13.18 -0.61
CA MET A 100 -9.18 12.55 -0.92
C MET A 100 -9.25 11.57 -2.10
N THR A 101 -10.41 10.99 -2.37
CA THR A 101 -10.60 10.08 -3.51
C THR A 101 -10.55 10.83 -4.85
N ILE A 102 -11.07 12.05 -4.91
CA ILE A 102 -11.13 12.88 -6.13
C ILE A 102 -9.75 13.12 -6.77
N PRO A 103 -8.69 13.53 -6.04
CA PRO A 103 -7.35 13.66 -6.59
C PRO A 103 -6.62 12.33 -6.71
N ALA A 104 -6.91 11.32 -5.87
CA ALA A 104 -6.23 10.03 -5.92
C ALA A 104 -6.52 9.25 -7.21
N LEU A 105 -7.75 9.31 -7.71
CA LEU A 105 -8.17 8.63 -8.95
C LEU A 105 -7.40 9.09 -10.21
N PRO A 106 -7.31 10.40 -10.55
CA PRO A 106 -6.57 10.83 -11.73
C PRO A 106 -5.06 10.58 -11.60
N ILE A 107 -4.51 10.67 -10.38
CA ILE A 107 -3.09 10.36 -10.13
C ILE A 107 -2.81 8.87 -10.40
N SER A 108 -3.73 7.97 -10.03
CA SER A 108 -3.57 6.53 -10.29
C SER A 108 -3.57 6.16 -11.78
N TRP A 109 -4.04 7.06 -12.65
CA TRP A 109 -4.10 6.83 -14.09
C TRP A 109 -2.84 7.31 -14.85
N ILE A 110 -1.91 7.97 -14.16
CA ILE A 110 -0.66 8.41 -14.77
C ILE A 110 0.22 7.19 -15.05
N ASN A 111 0.55 6.97 -16.33
CA ASN A 111 1.40 5.87 -16.78
C ASN A 111 2.90 6.05 -16.43
N SER A 112 3.32 7.25 -16.00
CA SER A 112 4.74 7.54 -15.70
C SER A 112 4.94 7.82 -14.21
N TYR A 113 5.42 6.82 -13.49
CA TYR A 113 5.67 6.89 -12.03
C TYR A 113 7.02 7.52 -11.66
N THR A 114 7.83 7.94 -12.63
CA THR A 114 9.17 8.49 -12.37
C THR A 114 9.13 9.73 -11.47
N PHE A 115 8.13 10.60 -11.66
CA PHE A 115 7.96 11.78 -10.81
C PHE A 115 7.52 11.41 -9.38
N LEU A 116 6.66 10.39 -9.26
CA LEU A 116 6.18 9.90 -7.97
C LEU A 116 7.32 9.28 -7.13
N SER A 117 8.31 8.65 -7.80
CA SER A 117 9.48 8.07 -7.14
C SER A 117 10.26 9.10 -6.31
N TYR A 118 10.43 10.33 -6.80
CA TYR A 118 11.10 11.39 -6.05
C TYR A 118 10.31 11.80 -4.81
N PHE A 119 9.00 11.91 -4.94
CA PHE A 119 8.11 12.22 -3.82
C PHE A 119 8.10 11.11 -2.77
N THR A 120 8.14 9.84 -3.18
CA THR A 120 8.22 8.71 -2.23
C THR A 120 9.51 8.68 -1.42
N ILE A 121 10.66 9.02 -2.01
CA ILE A 121 11.93 9.09 -1.27
C ILE A 121 11.84 10.16 -0.18
N PHE A 122 11.30 11.32 -0.51
CA PHE A 122 11.06 12.39 0.45
C PHE A 122 10.10 11.95 1.56
N GLY A 123 8.99 11.30 1.21
CA GLY A 123 8.01 10.78 2.18
C GLY A 123 8.60 9.74 3.14
N ILE A 124 9.42 8.82 2.64
CA ILE A 124 10.13 7.82 3.47
C ILE A 124 11.09 8.54 4.43
N GLY A 125 11.80 9.57 3.95
CA GLY A 125 12.67 10.38 4.79
C GLY A 125 11.93 11.05 5.95
N MET A 126 10.80 11.70 5.68
CA MET A 126 9.99 12.31 6.74
C MET A 126 9.42 11.27 7.72
N ALA A 127 8.98 10.11 7.24
CA ALA A 127 8.49 9.04 8.09
C ALA A 127 9.58 8.51 9.04
N MET A 128 10.80 8.34 8.55
CA MET A 128 11.96 7.93 9.36
C MET A 128 12.29 8.96 10.44
N VAL A 129 12.28 10.25 10.10
CA VAL A 129 12.52 11.34 11.07
C VAL A 129 11.39 11.42 12.10
N GLY A 130 10.13 11.26 11.69
CA GLY A 130 8.99 11.30 12.61
C GLY A 130 8.91 10.10 13.57
N MET A 131 9.67 9.03 13.34
CA MET A 131 9.78 7.88 14.24
C MET A 131 10.91 8.01 15.27
N VAL A 132 11.82 8.99 15.12
CA VAL A 132 12.93 9.29 16.05
C VAL A 132 12.51 10.38 17.02
#